data_AF-A0A7R9LWG4-F1
#
_entry.id   AF-A0A7R9LWG4-F1
#
_cell.length_a   1.000
_cell.length_b   1.000
_cell.length_c   1.000
_cell.angle_alpha   90.00
_cell.angle_beta   90.00
_cell.angle_gamma   90.00
#
_symmetry.space_group_name_H-M   'P 1'
#
loop_
_entity.id
_entity.type
_entity.pdbx_description
1 polymer ?
#
loop_
_entity_poly.entity_id
_entity_poly.type
_entity_poly.pdbx_seq_one_letter_code
_entity_poly.pdbx_strand_id
1 'polypeptide(L)'
;TLTFDSLSDEKLVLKNSDVWENSLTLGDGKLEVQSNSFQIRSTNPMDLDDNVDDILFNVEPQELTLHAKEFLRPALGGHNINTSLETKSIRGDLYHDLRLESRTQSVLIEADKDIHLESRGGDIMSQSYDNTILTANEAIRMQTKRLEFRNLPLFDKTADEINAKDSYQLCICESGQLFAVRPDSVCKADAHWCSVQTNDQ
;
A
#
# COMPACT_ATOMS: atom_id res chain seq x y z
N THR A 1 -45.43 15.86 4.23
CA THR A 1 -44.95 14.96 5.28
C THR A 1 -46.10 14.09 5.73
N LEU A 2 -45.94 12.77 5.64
CA LEU A 2 -46.85 11.82 6.29
C LEU A 2 -46.20 11.48 7.64
N THR A 3 -46.91 11.70 8.73
CA THR A 3 -46.43 11.38 10.08
C THR A 3 -47.33 10.30 10.63
N PHE A 4 -46.71 9.20 11.07
CA PHE A 4 -47.39 8.10 11.72
C PHE A 4 -46.93 8.06 13.18
N ASP A 5 -47.88 7.90 14.10
CA ASP A 5 -47.65 7.78 15.53
C ASP A 5 -48.41 6.54 15.98
N SER A 6 -47.68 5.50 16.38
CA SER A 6 -48.24 4.18 16.67
C SER A 6 -47.48 3.51 17.81
N LEU A 7 -48.25 2.78 18.63
CA LEU A 7 -47.74 1.93 19.72
C LEU A 7 -47.46 0.50 19.25
N SER A 8 -47.73 0.20 17.97
CA SER A 8 -47.53 -1.10 17.33
C SER A 8 -46.67 -0.98 16.07
N ASP A 9 -46.09 -2.09 15.64
CA ASP A 9 -45.33 -2.17 14.40
C ASP A 9 -46.09 -1.59 13.21
N GLU A 10 -45.38 -0.84 12.38
CA GLU A 10 -45.93 -0.18 11.21
C GLU A 10 -45.31 -0.73 9.93
N LYS A 11 -46.17 -0.99 8.94
CA LYS A 11 -45.75 -1.38 7.60
C LYS A 11 -46.37 -0.44 6.57
N LEU A 12 -45.54 0.37 5.92
CA LEU A 12 -45.92 1.15 4.76
C LEU A 12 -45.67 0.31 3.51
N VAL A 13 -46.72 0.09 2.72
CA VAL A 13 -46.64 -0.61 1.44
C VAL A 13 -47.09 0.32 0.34
N LEU A 14 -46.19 0.61 -0.60
CA LEU A 14 -46.49 1.39 -1.80
C LEU A 14 -46.50 0.44 -3.00
N LYS A 15 -47.70 0.18 -3.52
CA LYS A 15 -47.90 -0.63 -4.72
C LYS A 15 -48.00 0.30 -5.92
N ASN A 16 -47.10 0.15 -6.88
CA ASN A 16 -47.31 0.67 -8.23
C ASN A 16 -47.80 -0.50 -9.10
N SER A 17 -48.89 -0.28 -9.83
CA SER A 17 -49.73 -1.29 -10.50
C SER A 17 -48.94 -2.53 -10.96
N ASP A 18 -49.24 -3.65 -10.28
CA ASP A 18 -48.93 -5.05 -10.60
C ASP A 18 -47.46 -5.52 -10.76
N VAL A 19 -46.43 -4.68 -10.59
CA VAL A 19 -45.04 -5.12 -10.88
C VAL A 19 -44.02 -4.91 -9.75
N TRP A 20 -44.18 -3.93 -8.86
CA TRP A 20 -43.22 -3.71 -7.76
C TRP A 20 -43.90 -3.30 -6.45
N GLU A 21 -43.65 -4.07 -5.40
CA GLU A 21 -44.08 -3.76 -4.04
C GLU A 21 -42.88 -3.16 -3.30
N ASN A 22 -42.88 -1.84 -3.13
CA ASN A 22 -41.95 -1.20 -2.20
C ASN A 22 -42.56 -1.31 -0.80
N SER A 23 -41.80 -1.84 0.15
CA SER A 23 -42.25 -1.89 1.54
C SER A 23 -41.20 -1.33 2.50
N LEU A 24 -41.69 -0.59 3.50
CA LEU A 24 -40.93 -0.08 4.63
C LEU A 24 -41.62 -0.58 5.89
N THR A 25 -40.93 -1.39 6.68
CA THR A 25 -41.47 -1.96 7.92
C THR A 25 -40.61 -1.50 9.10
N LEU A 26 -41.24 -0.87 10.08
CA LEU A 26 -40.63 -0.51 11.35
C LEU A 26 -41.33 -1.30 12.45
N GLY A 27 -40.62 -2.24 13.06
CA GLY A 27 -41.19 -3.16 14.05
C GLY A 27 -40.17 -4.12 14.61
N ASP A 28 -40.46 -4.77 15.74
CA ASP A 28 -39.55 -5.72 16.41
C ASP A 28 -38.12 -5.17 16.65
N GLY A 29 -37.98 -3.86 16.82
CA GLY A 29 -36.67 -3.20 16.98
C GLY A 29 -35.81 -3.14 15.72
N LYS A 30 -36.37 -3.39 14.53
CA LYS A 30 -35.69 -3.30 13.24
C LYS A 30 -36.42 -2.39 12.24
N LEU A 31 -35.64 -1.87 11.29
CA LEU A 31 -36.13 -1.24 10.07
C LEU A 31 -35.85 -2.19 8.90
N GLU A 32 -36.87 -2.63 8.20
CA GLU A 32 -36.77 -3.51 7.03
C GLU A 32 -37.29 -2.79 5.79
N VAL A 33 -36.48 -2.78 4.72
CA VAL A 33 -36.79 -2.09 3.46
C VAL A 33 -36.70 -3.08 2.31
N GLN A 34 -37.77 -3.15 1.52
CA GLN A 34 -37.79 -3.90 0.27
C GLN A 34 -37.97 -2.90 -0.88
N SER A 35 -36.88 -2.64 -1.59
CA SER A 35 -36.84 -1.73 -2.74
C SER A 35 -35.61 -2.03 -3.61
N ASN A 36 -35.58 -1.50 -4.84
CA ASN A 36 -34.39 -1.61 -5.70
C ASN A 36 -33.23 -0.71 -5.24
N SER A 37 -33.54 0.40 -4.56
CA SER A 37 -32.54 1.26 -3.94
C SER A 37 -33.02 1.80 -2.59
N PHE A 38 -32.09 2.02 -1.68
CA PHE A 38 -32.36 2.62 -0.36
C PHE A 38 -31.25 3.60 0.02
N GLN A 39 -31.63 4.83 0.38
CA GLN A 39 -30.71 5.91 0.73
C GLN A 39 -31.04 6.51 2.09
N ILE A 40 -30.01 6.74 2.90
CA ILE A 40 -30.07 7.60 4.09
C ILE A 40 -29.25 8.84 3.76
N ARG A 41 -29.88 10.01 3.85
CA ARG A 41 -29.23 11.31 3.64
C ARG A 41 -29.04 12.05 4.96
N SER A 42 -27.94 12.77 5.09
CA SER A 42 -27.68 13.66 6.22
C SER A 42 -28.61 14.86 6.13
N THR A 43 -29.24 15.21 7.25
CA THR A 43 -29.97 16.47 7.41
C THR A 43 -29.11 17.57 8.02
N ASN A 44 -27.86 17.25 8.39
CA ASN A 44 -26.97 18.16 9.08
C ASN A 44 -26.08 18.93 8.07
N PRO A 45 -26.18 20.27 8.03
CA PRO A 45 -25.36 21.09 7.14
C PRO A 45 -23.84 20.94 7.34
N MET A 46 -23.40 20.53 8.53
CA MET A 46 -21.97 20.34 8.84
C MET A 46 -21.36 19.03 8.31
N ASP A 47 -22.21 18.11 7.83
CA ASP A 47 -21.77 16.85 7.20
C ASP A 47 -21.72 16.95 5.68
N LEU A 48 -22.08 18.12 5.13
CA LEU A 48 -21.97 18.47 3.72
C LEU A 48 -20.56 19.05 3.47
N ASP A 49 -19.68 18.24 2.89
CA ASP A 49 -18.47 18.77 2.23
C ASP A 49 -18.92 19.35 0.88
N ASP A 50 -18.30 20.45 0.42
CA ASP A 50 -18.77 21.27 -0.73
C ASP A 50 -18.89 20.49 -2.06
N ASN A 51 -18.46 19.22 -2.10
CA ASN A 51 -18.48 18.34 -3.28
C ASN A 51 -19.02 16.91 -3.01
N VAL A 52 -19.71 16.66 -1.89
CA VAL A 52 -20.21 15.32 -1.53
C VAL A 52 -21.74 15.33 -1.49
N ASP A 53 -22.36 14.42 -2.26
CA ASP A 53 -23.80 14.12 -2.19
C ASP A 53 -24.14 13.81 -0.73
N ASP A 54 -25.23 14.35 -0.19
CA ASP A 54 -25.59 14.27 1.24
C ASP A 54 -25.95 12.85 1.71
N ILE A 55 -25.63 11.83 0.92
CA ILE A 55 -25.96 10.42 1.12
C ILE A 55 -24.95 9.79 2.08
N LEU A 56 -25.41 9.36 3.26
CA LEU A 56 -24.64 8.64 4.29
C LEU A 56 -24.60 7.12 4.05
N PHE A 57 -25.67 6.58 3.47
CA PHE A 57 -25.84 5.15 3.18
C PHE A 57 -26.60 5.00 1.87
N ASN A 58 -26.08 4.25 0.91
CA ASN A 58 -26.73 3.90 -0.35
C ASN A 58 -26.64 2.41 -0.58
N VAL A 59 -27.76 1.76 -0.87
CA VAL A 59 -27.81 0.39 -1.36
C VAL A 59 -28.48 0.39 -2.72
N GLU A 60 -27.80 -0.15 -3.71
CA GLU A 60 -28.28 -0.43 -5.07
C GLU A 60 -28.09 -1.93 -5.37
N PRO A 61 -28.67 -2.48 -6.47
CA PRO A 61 -28.61 -3.92 -6.73
C PRO A 61 -27.19 -4.49 -6.87
N GLN A 62 -26.19 -3.65 -7.15
CA GLN A 62 -24.80 -4.06 -7.37
C GLN A 62 -23.78 -3.28 -6.51
N GLU A 63 -24.23 -2.30 -5.73
CA GLU A 63 -23.33 -1.39 -5.01
C GLU A 63 -23.86 -1.09 -3.61
N LEU A 64 -22.96 -1.06 -2.63
CA LEU A 64 -23.20 -0.53 -1.29
C LEU A 64 -22.20 0.61 -1.07
N THR A 65 -22.70 1.84 -0.94
CA THR A 65 -21.90 3.03 -0.66
C THR A 65 -22.15 3.48 0.78
N LEU A 66 -21.08 3.67 1.56
CA LEU A 66 -21.15 4.10 2.96
C LEU A 66 -20.29 5.34 3.16
N HIS A 67 -20.93 6.48 3.43
CA HIS A 67 -20.25 7.73 3.76
C HIS A 67 -20.37 7.94 5.27
N ALA A 68 -19.40 7.43 6.02
CA ALA A 68 -19.30 7.62 7.46
C ALA A 68 -17.93 8.19 7.81
N LYS A 69 -17.90 9.23 8.64
CA LYS A 69 -16.64 9.80 9.18
C LYS A 69 -15.84 8.75 9.97
N GLU A 70 -16.52 7.80 10.62
CA GLU A 70 -15.92 6.71 11.39
C GLU A 70 -16.72 5.41 11.17
N PHE A 71 -16.20 4.50 10.35
CA PHE A 71 -16.88 3.22 10.03
C PHE A 71 -16.29 2.02 10.79
N LEU A 72 -14.99 2.02 11.03
CA LEU A 72 -14.29 0.90 11.65
C LEU A 72 -14.21 1.10 13.15
N ARG A 73 -15.27 0.75 13.88
CA ARG A 73 -15.23 0.78 15.36
C ARG A 73 -14.23 -0.28 15.85
N PRO A 74 -13.07 0.07 16.45
CA PRO A 74 -12.05 -0.90 16.79
C PRO A 74 -12.62 -2.03 17.66
N ALA A 75 -12.68 -3.25 17.13
CA ALA A 75 -12.89 -4.43 17.96
C ALA A 75 -11.55 -4.73 18.67
N LEU A 76 -11.62 -5.28 19.90
CA LEU A 76 -10.42 -5.63 20.69
C LEU A 76 -9.42 -6.57 19.96
N GLY A 77 -9.84 -7.20 18.85
CA GLY A 77 -9.02 -8.06 18.00
C GLY A 77 -8.69 -7.50 16.61
N GLY A 78 -8.98 -6.23 16.33
CA GLY A 78 -8.84 -5.63 15.00
C GLY A 78 -9.99 -5.98 14.04
N HIS A 79 -9.86 -5.53 12.78
CA HIS A 79 -10.83 -5.79 11.71
C HIS A 79 -10.19 -6.61 10.60
N ASN A 80 -10.89 -7.61 10.11
CA ASN A 80 -10.48 -8.33 8.91
C ASN A 80 -11.19 -7.74 7.69
N ILE A 81 -10.40 -7.21 6.75
CA ILE A 81 -10.89 -6.67 5.49
C ILE A 81 -10.62 -7.73 4.42
N ASN A 82 -11.66 -8.47 4.05
CA ASN A 82 -11.60 -9.51 3.01
C ASN A 82 -11.94 -8.95 1.60
N THR A 83 -12.03 -7.62 1.46
CA THR A 83 -12.44 -6.91 0.24
C THR A 83 -11.45 -5.79 -0.09
N SER A 84 -11.68 -5.09 -1.19
CA SER A 84 -11.01 -3.81 -1.45
C SER A 84 -11.44 -2.76 -0.42
N LEU A 85 -10.48 -1.98 0.07
CA LEU A 85 -10.71 -0.79 0.89
C LEU A 85 -10.18 0.42 0.13
N GLU A 86 -11.05 1.38 -0.16
CA GLU A 86 -10.65 2.68 -0.67
C GLU A 86 -10.64 3.69 0.48
N THR A 87 -9.53 4.39 0.67
CA THR A 87 -9.40 5.39 1.73
C THR A 87 -8.36 6.44 1.37
N LYS A 88 -8.57 7.67 1.85
CA LYS A 88 -7.62 8.77 1.68
C LYS A 88 -6.33 8.58 2.50
N SER A 89 -6.39 7.88 3.63
CA SER A 89 -5.22 7.72 4.50
C SER A 89 -5.34 6.46 5.36
N ILE A 90 -4.21 5.76 5.51
CA ILE A 90 -4.03 4.68 6.47
C ILE A 90 -2.95 5.13 7.45
N ARG A 91 -3.21 5.01 8.75
CA ARG A 91 -2.29 5.40 9.82
C ARG A 91 -2.28 4.34 10.91
N GLY A 92 -1.12 4.18 11.55
CA GLY A 92 -0.98 3.35 12.74
C GLY A 92 -1.64 3.99 13.95
N ASP A 93 -1.80 3.20 15.01
CA ASP A 93 -2.28 3.68 16.31
C ASP A 93 -1.16 4.44 17.07
N LEU A 94 -1.51 5.13 18.16
CA LEU A 94 -0.55 5.84 19.01
C LEU A 94 0.46 4.91 19.69
N TYR A 95 0.10 3.64 19.89
CA TYR A 95 0.90 2.66 20.62
C TYR A 95 1.55 1.59 19.74
N HIS A 96 1.17 1.53 18.45
CA HIS A 96 1.59 0.47 17.54
C HIS A 96 1.90 1.03 16.15
N ASP A 97 2.97 0.53 15.55
CA ASP A 97 3.36 0.91 14.20
C ASP A 97 2.34 0.44 13.17
N LEU A 98 2.19 1.19 12.06
CA LEU A 98 1.47 0.72 10.89
C LEU A 98 2.29 -0.39 10.22
N ARG A 99 1.76 -1.62 10.20
CA ARG A 99 2.41 -2.78 9.57
C ARG A 99 1.58 -3.30 8.41
N LEU A 100 2.16 -3.26 7.21
CA LEU A 100 1.63 -3.93 6.01
C LEU A 100 2.45 -5.21 5.81
N GLU A 101 1.83 -6.38 5.96
CA GLU A 101 2.52 -7.67 5.83
C GLU A 101 1.76 -8.67 4.95
N SER A 102 2.51 -9.51 4.24
CA SER A 102 2.01 -10.72 3.59
C SER A 102 2.93 -11.87 3.99
N ARG A 103 2.35 -12.95 4.54
CA ARG A 103 3.14 -14.09 5.05
C ARG A 103 3.47 -15.14 4.00
N THR A 104 2.68 -15.19 2.93
CA THR A 104 2.71 -16.28 1.94
C THR A 104 2.93 -15.79 0.53
N GLN A 105 2.75 -14.50 0.27
CA GLN A 105 2.81 -13.91 -1.06
C GLN A 105 3.60 -12.60 -0.98
N SER A 106 3.15 -11.58 -1.70
CA SER A 106 3.77 -10.27 -1.79
C SER A 106 2.89 -9.19 -1.18
N VAL A 107 3.51 -8.05 -0.89
CA VAL A 107 2.84 -6.76 -0.69
C VAL A 107 3.20 -5.92 -1.91
N LEU A 108 2.19 -5.42 -2.62
CA LEU A 108 2.35 -4.60 -3.82
C LEU A 108 1.89 -3.17 -3.52
N ILE A 109 2.73 -2.19 -3.86
CA ILE A 109 2.40 -0.77 -3.76
C ILE A 109 2.56 -0.18 -5.16
N GLU A 110 1.44 0.28 -5.73
CA GLU A 110 1.37 0.86 -7.07
C GLU A 110 0.71 2.24 -7.00
N ALA A 111 1.13 3.12 -7.91
CA ALA A 111 0.51 4.42 -8.09
C ALA A 111 0.57 4.81 -9.57
N ASP A 112 -0.46 5.50 -10.06
CA ASP A 112 -0.53 5.95 -11.45
C ASP A 112 0.53 7.00 -11.80
N LYS A 113 1.01 7.72 -10.78
CA LYS A 113 1.93 8.83 -10.94
C LYS A 113 3.21 8.64 -10.13
N ASP A 114 3.15 8.88 -8.83
CA ASP A 114 4.33 8.97 -7.97
C ASP A 114 4.11 8.18 -6.66
N ILE A 115 5.16 7.51 -6.19
CA ILE A 115 5.25 6.94 -4.84
C ILE A 115 6.33 7.69 -4.06
N HIS A 116 5.96 8.28 -2.92
CA HIS A 116 6.89 8.97 -2.04
C HIS A 116 7.08 8.17 -0.74
N LEU A 117 8.30 7.70 -0.51
CA LEU A 117 8.72 7.07 0.74
C LEU A 117 9.61 8.05 1.51
N GLU A 118 9.10 8.56 2.64
CA GLU A 118 9.79 9.57 3.45
C GLU A 118 9.79 9.17 4.93
N SER A 119 10.91 9.41 5.60
CA SER A 119 11.02 9.35 7.05
C SER A 119 11.57 10.67 7.58
N ARG A 120 10.81 11.34 8.45
CA ARG A 120 11.19 12.65 9.02
C ARG A 120 12.05 12.55 10.28
N GLY A 121 12.03 11.40 10.96
CA GLY A 121 12.62 11.25 12.29
C GLY A 121 13.43 9.97 12.50
N GLY A 122 13.57 9.13 11.48
CA GLY A 122 14.30 7.86 11.58
C GLY A 122 14.78 7.36 10.23
N ASP A 123 15.28 6.14 10.20
CA ASP A 123 15.87 5.55 8.99
C ASP A 123 14.82 4.86 8.12
N ILE A 124 15.08 4.83 6.81
CA ILE A 124 14.39 3.92 5.88
C ILE A 124 15.31 2.71 5.68
N MET A 125 14.88 1.55 6.15
CA MET A 125 15.62 0.29 6.02
C MET A 125 14.92 -0.66 5.06
N SER A 126 15.64 -1.14 4.05
CA SER A 126 15.20 -2.21 3.16
C SER A 126 16.12 -3.40 3.32
N GLN A 127 15.56 -4.56 3.65
CA GLN A 127 16.29 -5.82 3.81
C GLN A 127 15.59 -6.88 2.98
N SER A 128 16.37 -7.64 2.20
CA SER A 128 15.88 -8.77 1.40
C SER A 128 16.73 -9.99 1.72
N TYR A 129 16.11 -11.17 1.71
CA TYR A 129 16.80 -12.43 1.94
C TYR A 129 17.63 -12.87 0.73
N ASP A 130 17.11 -12.66 -0.47
CA ASP A 130 17.74 -13.07 -1.72
C ASP A 130 18.27 -11.84 -2.46
N ASN A 131 17.41 -11.18 -3.24
CA ASN A 131 17.81 -10.06 -4.09
C ASN A 131 17.02 -8.79 -3.78
N THR A 132 17.67 -7.64 -3.93
CA THR A 132 17.03 -6.32 -3.98
C THR A 132 17.24 -5.76 -5.37
N ILE A 133 16.15 -5.54 -6.11
CA ILE A 133 16.19 -5.05 -7.49
C ILE A 133 15.63 -3.63 -7.51
N LEU A 134 16.43 -2.68 -8.00
CA LEU A 134 16.00 -1.32 -8.28
C LEU A 134 16.11 -1.10 -9.78
N THR A 135 14.96 -0.86 -10.43
CA THR A 135 14.88 -0.65 -11.89
C THR A 135 14.28 0.71 -12.16
N ALA A 136 14.88 1.45 -13.11
CA ALA A 136 14.35 2.72 -13.58
C ALA A 136 14.52 2.82 -15.09
N ASN A 137 13.55 3.43 -15.77
CA ASN A 137 13.62 3.65 -17.22
C ASN A 137 14.68 4.68 -17.61
N GLU A 138 14.94 5.66 -16.74
CA GLU A 138 15.92 6.73 -17.01
C GLU A 138 17.14 6.64 -16.10
N ALA A 139 16.98 6.85 -14.79
CA ALA A 139 18.10 6.91 -13.87
C ALA A 139 17.70 6.59 -12.42
N ILE A 140 18.61 5.92 -11.71
CA ILE A 140 18.58 5.80 -10.25
C ILE A 140 19.54 6.84 -9.68
N ARG A 141 19.01 7.77 -8.86
CA ARG A 141 19.80 8.87 -8.27
C ARG A 141 19.91 8.68 -6.76
N MET A 142 21.14 8.70 -6.25
CA MET A 142 21.43 8.62 -4.82
C MET A 142 22.16 9.89 -4.39
N GLN A 143 21.46 10.77 -3.67
CA GLN A 143 22.03 12.02 -3.15
C GLN A 143 22.22 11.88 -1.63
N THR A 144 23.44 11.50 -1.22
CA THR A 144 23.78 11.27 0.18
C THR A 144 25.17 11.83 0.49
N LYS A 145 25.44 12.09 1.78
CA LYS A 145 26.78 12.44 2.26
C LYS A 145 27.74 11.25 2.25
N ARG A 146 27.21 10.03 2.38
CA ARG A 146 27.99 8.79 2.46
C ARG A 146 27.20 7.65 1.81
N LEU A 147 27.82 7.01 0.81
CA LEU A 147 27.31 5.80 0.17
C LEU A 147 28.36 4.71 0.37
N GLU A 148 27.93 3.54 0.83
CA GLU A 148 28.85 2.44 1.14
C GLU A 148 28.40 1.13 0.50
N PHE A 149 29.35 0.47 -0.16
CA PHE A 149 29.20 -0.91 -0.60
C PHE A 149 30.17 -1.75 0.21
N ARG A 150 29.63 -2.47 1.21
CA ARG A 150 30.44 -3.29 2.13
C ARG A 150 30.53 -4.72 1.61
N ASN A 151 31.63 -5.40 1.95
CA ASN A 151 31.85 -6.81 1.64
C ASN A 151 31.77 -7.14 0.14
N LEU A 152 32.15 -6.20 -0.72
CA LEU A 152 32.32 -6.49 -2.15
C LEU A 152 33.37 -7.61 -2.30
N PRO A 153 33.11 -8.64 -3.12
CA PRO A 153 34.03 -9.75 -3.29
C PRO A 153 35.39 -9.23 -3.79
N LEU A 154 36.44 -9.50 -3.01
CA LEU A 154 37.82 -9.22 -3.36
C LEU A 154 38.42 -10.53 -3.88
N PHE A 155 38.76 -10.60 -5.17
CA PHE A 155 39.51 -11.75 -5.70
C PHE A 155 40.98 -11.70 -5.25
N ASP A 156 41.54 -12.90 -5.13
CA ASP A 156 42.71 -13.30 -4.33
C ASP A 156 43.82 -12.25 -4.18
N LYS A 157 44.07 -11.87 -2.92
CA LYS A 157 45.30 -11.19 -2.52
C LYS A 157 46.41 -12.24 -2.54
N THR A 158 47.22 -12.31 -3.60
CA THR A 158 48.60 -12.76 -3.38
C THR A 158 49.23 -11.73 -2.47
N ALA A 159 49.30 -12.13 -1.20
CA ALA A 159 49.94 -11.42 -0.13
C ALA A 159 51.36 -11.09 -0.57
N ASP A 160 51.63 -9.81 -0.79
CA ASP A 160 52.90 -9.23 -0.38
C ASP A 160 52.76 -7.71 -0.21
N GLU A 161 53.13 -7.31 1.01
CA GLU A 161 53.67 -6.02 1.39
C GLU A 161 52.76 -4.78 1.33
N ILE A 162 52.16 -4.50 2.51
CA ILE A 162 52.53 -3.34 3.34
C ILE A 162 52.71 -2.03 2.53
N ASN A 163 51.74 -1.11 2.64
CA ASN A 163 51.72 0.29 2.16
C ASN A 163 50.90 0.63 0.90
N ALA A 164 49.85 -0.12 0.57
CA ALA A 164 48.82 0.43 -0.31
C ALA A 164 47.88 1.32 0.51
N LYS A 165 47.89 2.64 0.23
CA LYS A 165 46.83 3.57 0.65
C LYS A 165 45.47 2.89 0.45
N ASP A 166 44.57 3.00 1.44
CA ASP A 166 43.28 2.28 1.57
C ASP A 166 42.23 2.54 0.45
N SER A 167 42.65 2.98 -0.73
CA SER A 167 41.78 3.15 -1.88
C SER A 167 41.88 1.96 -2.82
N TYR A 168 40.82 1.73 -3.58
CA TYR A 168 40.73 0.81 -4.70
C TYR A 168 39.94 1.51 -5.81
N GLN A 169 40.15 1.12 -7.06
CA GLN A 169 39.24 1.51 -8.15
C GLN A 169 38.16 0.43 -8.29
N LEU A 170 36.92 0.84 -8.56
CA LEU A 170 35.82 -0.08 -8.88
C LEU A 170 35.64 -0.14 -10.39
N CYS A 171 35.66 -1.35 -10.94
CA CYS A 171 35.40 -1.63 -12.34
C CYS A 171 34.06 -2.34 -12.49
N ILE A 172 33.38 -2.10 -13.61
CA ILE A 172 32.11 -2.73 -13.95
C ILE A 172 32.26 -3.56 -15.23
N CYS A 173 31.76 -4.78 -15.18
CA CYS A 173 31.64 -5.65 -16.35
C CYS A 173 30.43 -5.24 -17.20
N GLU A 174 30.35 -5.70 -18.46
CA GLU A 174 29.14 -5.55 -19.28
C GLU A 174 27.91 -6.21 -18.63
N SER A 175 28.13 -7.25 -17.81
CA SER A 175 27.10 -7.91 -16.98
C SER A 175 26.59 -7.06 -15.81
N GLY A 176 27.22 -5.92 -15.51
CA GLY A 176 26.93 -5.10 -14.33
C GLY A 176 27.62 -5.54 -13.04
N GLN A 177 28.38 -6.66 -13.07
CA GLN A 177 29.17 -7.10 -11.92
C GLN A 177 30.29 -6.10 -11.60
N LEU A 178 30.43 -5.76 -10.32
CA LEU A 178 31.46 -4.86 -9.81
C LEU A 178 32.63 -5.66 -9.24
N PHE A 179 33.86 -5.24 -9.55
CA PHE A 179 35.07 -5.79 -8.96
C PHE A 179 36.06 -4.69 -8.59
N ALA A 180 36.88 -4.94 -7.57
CA ALA A 180 37.87 -3.99 -7.09
C ALA A 180 39.27 -4.29 -7.66
N VAL A 181 40.00 -3.24 -8.04
CA VAL A 181 41.40 -3.32 -8.50
C VAL A 181 42.28 -2.31 -7.76
N ARG A 182 43.60 -2.50 -7.80
CA ARG A 182 44.55 -1.59 -7.12
C ARG A 182 44.48 -0.18 -7.69
N PRO A 183 44.70 0.89 -6.88
CA PRO A 183 44.66 2.28 -7.34
C PRO A 183 45.58 2.64 -8.49
N ASP A 184 46.71 1.94 -8.61
CA ASP A 184 47.73 2.14 -9.64
C ASP A 184 47.52 1.27 -10.89
N SER A 185 46.53 0.37 -10.88
CA SER A 185 46.24 -0.52 -11.99
C SER A 185 45.24 0.07 -12.99
N VAL A 186 45.27 -0.43 -14.23
CA VAL A 186 44.30 -0.07 -15.27
C VAL A 186 43.00 -0.84 -15.02
N CYS A 187 41.88 -0.11 -14.94
CA CYS A 187 40.56 -0.72 -14.88
C CYS A 187 40.21 -1.38 -16.23
N LYS A 188 40.37 -2.70 -16.31
CA LYS A 188 40.10 -3.49 -17.51
C LYS A 188 39.25 -4.72 -17.15
N ALA A 189 38.05 -4.76 -17.71
CA ALA A 189 37.21 -5.95 -17.68
C ALA A 189 37.87 -7.07 -18.52
N ASP A 190 38.12 -8.21 -17.89
CA ASP A 190 38.65 -9.42 -18.53
C ASP A 190 37.75 -10.60 -18.11
N ALA A 191 37.75 -11.67 -18.91
CA ALA A 191 36.93 -12.86 -18.72
C ALA A 191 37.17 -13.52 -17.35
N HIS A 192 38.35 -13.31 -16.75
CA HIS A 192 38.63 -13.78 -15.39
C HIS A 192 37.69 -13.14 -14.34
N TRP A 193 37.45 -11.83 -14.42
CA TRP A 193 36.60 -11.09 -13.48
C TRP A 193 35.14 -11.00 -13.92
N CYS A 194 34.89 -11.04 -15.24
CA CYS A 194 33.59 -10.82 -15.84
C CYS A 194 32.93 -12.11 -16.35
N SER A 195 33.35 -13.27 -15.84
CA SER A 195 32.67 -14.53 -16.15
C SER A 195 31.25 -14.49 -15.59
N VAL A 196 30.26 -14.63 -16.46
CA VAL A 196 28.87 -14.87 -16.07
C VAL A 196 28.88 -16.21 -15.34
N GLN A 197 28.70 -16.19 -14.02
CA GLN A 197 28.35 -17.38 -13.26
C GLN A 197 26.94 -17.74 -13.70
N THR A 198 26.81 -18.55 -14.75
CA THR A 198 25.56 -19.24 -15.06
C THR A 198 25.33 -20.20 -13.90
N ASN A 199 24.56 -19.75 -12.91
CA ASN A 199 23.88 -20.67 -12.01
C ASN A 199 22.80 -21.37 -12.84
N ASP A 200 23.22 -22.36 -13.63
CA ASP A 200 22.31 -23.36 -14.15
C ASP A 200 21.79 -24.15 -12.94
N GLN A 201 20.52 -23.90 -12.60
CA GLN A 201 19.65 -24.81 -11.86
C GLN A 201 18.39 -25.08 -12.68
#